data_AF-A0A7Y3T190-F1
#
_entry.id   AF-A0A7Y3T190-F1
#
_cell.length_a   1.000
_cell.length_b   1.000
_cell.length_c   1.000
_cell.angle_alpha   90.00
_cell.angle_beta   90.00
_cell.angle_gamma   90.00
#
_symmetry.space_group_name_H-M   'P 1'
#
loop_
_entity.id
_entity.type
_entity.pdbx_description
1 polymer ?
#
loop_
_entity_poly.entity_id
_entity_poly.type
_entity_poly.pdbx_seq_one_letter_code
_entity_poly.pdbx_strand_id
1 'polypeptide(L)'
;MIGILNVLQISKVNLRIAFRNNILFSIAILISTPIIFSITNLDFSMAAKICEQFTVMIGVVILVPIFTPEEDRNIKETINAKAISPMFVYIIRILIAVILIISLIALFVNILIYLGGTFTSGRLIMGTFASALFLGGLGLFIASLTENISIGYMIPIVYFVFDIMTKGKYTKNLFLFSLMNNSFKEKYYLLIAAVVLIILSLLVYWVKNSKA
;
A
#
# COMPACT_ATOMS: atom_id res chain seq x y z
N MET A 1 -16.43 24.03 18.55
CA MET A 1 -16.71 22.70 17.98
C MET A 1 -16.86 22.84 16.46
N ILE A 2 -15.76 23.15 15.77
CA ILE A 2 -15.73 23.23 14.30
C ILE A 2 -15.76 21.79 13.81
N GLY A 3 -16.94 21.39 13.32
CA GLY A 3 -17.35 19.99 13.28
C GLY A 3 -16.44 19.09 12.46
N ILE A 4 -16.23 17.88 12.97
CA ILE A 4 -15.69 16.69 12.30
C ILE A 4 -16.16 16.55 10.84
N LEU A 5 -17.38 16.98 10.52
CA LEU A 5 -17.95 17.00 9.18
C LEU A 5 -17.16 17.88 8.18
N ASN A 6 -16.66 19.04 8.60
CA ASN A 6 -15.86 19.92 7.74
C ASN A 6 -14.47 19.33 7.49
N VAL A 7 -13.89 18.68 8.49
CA VAL A 7 -12.62 17.94 8.37
C VAL A 7 -12.76 16.80 7.38
N LEU A 8 -13.86 16.03 7.50
CA LEU A 8 -14.19 14.95 6.59
C LEU A 8 -14.44 15.46 5.17
N GLN A 9 -15.12 16.59 4.98
CA GLN A 9 -15.36 17.15 3.64
C GLN A 9 -14.07 17.62 2.96
N ILE A 10 -13.21 18.36 3.66
CA ILE A 10 -11.93 18.84 3.09
C ILE A 10 -11.01 17.66 2.79
N SER A 11 -10.91 16.71 3.71
CA SER A 11 -10.17 15.47 3.49
C SER A 11 -10.75 14.70 2.31
N LYS A 12 -12.08 14.57 2.19
CA LYS A 12 -12.76 13.84 1.12
C LYS A 12 -12.51 14.45 -0.26
N VAL A 13 -12.48 15.77 -0.41
CA VAL A 13 -12.23 16.42 -1.71
C VAL A 13 -10.77 16.25 -2.13
N ASN A 14 -9.82 16.47 -1.22
CA ASN A 14 -8.39 16.31 -1.52
C ASN A 14 -8.03 14.83 -1.76
N LEU A 15 -8.61 13.93 -0.94
CA LEU A 15 -8.59 12.49 -1.16
C LEU A 15 -9.14 12.12 -2.53
N ARG A 16 -10.30 12.66 -2.93
CA ARG A 16 -10.92 12.29 -4.21
C ARG A 16 -10.01 12.57 -5.39
N ILE A 17 -9.19 13.62 -5.36
CA ILE A 17 -8.28 13.97 -6.45
C ILE A 17 -7.03 13.08 -6.41
N ALA A 18 -6.37 12.98 -5.24
CA ALA A 18 -5.16 12.18 -5.08
C ALA A 18 -5.42 10.67 -5.25
N PHE A 19 -6.47 10.15 -4.59
CA PHE A 19 -6.88 8.74 -4.75
C PHE A 19 -7.37 8.44 -6.15
N ARG A 20 -8.06 9.35 -6.85
CA ARG A 20 -8.51 9.07 -8.22
C ARG A 20 -7.31 8.78 -9.12
N ASN A 21 -6.24 9.57 -9.02
CA ASN A 21 -5.03 9.32 -9.82
C ASN A 21 -4.35 8.00 -9.40
N ASN A 22 -4.19 7.72 -8.10
CA ASN A 22 -3.56 6.48 -7.64
C ASN A 22 -4.39 5.22 -7.96
N ILE A 23 -5.73 5.33 -7.91
CA ILE A 23 -6.64 4.27 -8.30
C ILE A 23 -6.52 4.01 -9.81
N LEU A 24 -6.46 5.07 -10.64
CA LEU A 24 -6.24 4.92 -12.08
C LEU A 24 -4.92 4.20 -12.37
N PHE A 25 -3.82 4.58 -11.70
CA PHE A 25 -2.53 3.88 -11.83
C PHE A 25 -2.61 2.43 -11.36
N SER A 26 -3.27 2.16 -10.25
CA SER A 26 -3.44 0.80 -9.72
C SER A 26 -4.26 -0.09 -10.68
N ILE A 27 -5.33 0.46 -11.26
CA ILE A 27 -6.13 -0.22 -12.29
C ILE A 27 -5.30 -0.47 -13.55
N ALA A 28 -4.51 0.52 -14.00
CA ALA A 28 -3.63 0.35 -15.16
C ALA A 28 -2.60 -0.78 -14.94
N ILE A 29 -2.01 -0.87 -13.74
CA ILE A 29 -1.12 -1.97 -13.37
C ILE A 29 -1.88 -3.30 -13.45
N LEU A 30 -3.09 -3.40 -12.90
CA LEU A 30 -3.88 -4.63 -12.95
C LEU A 30 -4.25 -5.04 -14.38
N ILE A 31 -4.65 -4.09 -15.23
CA ILE A 31 -4.98 -4.36 -16.65
C ILE A 31 -3.74 -4.75 -17.45
N SER A 32 -2.54 -4.26 -17.08
CA SER A 32 -1.30 -4.67 -17.73
C SER A 32 -0.97 -6.15 -17.48
N THR A 33 -1.39 -6.72 -16.35
CA THR A 33 -1.05 -8.11 -16.00
C THR A 33 -1.56 -9.16 -17.01
N PRO A 34 -2.82 -9.17 -17.47
CA PRO A 34 -3.28 -10.12 -18.49
C PRO A 34 -2.68 -9.88 -19.90
N ILE A 35 -2.11 -8.70 -20.16
CA ILE A 35 -1.42 -8.42 -21.43
C ILE A 35 -0.04 -9.09 -21.43
N ILE A 36 0.60 -9.15 -20.27
CA ILE A 36 1.95 -9.71 -20.10
C ILE A 36 1.89 -11.23 -19.86
N PHE A 37 0.85 -11.73 -19.19
CA PHE A 37 0.71 -13.14 -18.82
C PHE A 37 -0.57 -13.76 -19.40
N SER A 38 -0.47 -14.98 -19.95
CA SER A 38 -1.65 -15.80 -20.22
C SER A 38 -2.35 -16.14 -18.91
N ILE A 39 -3.57 -15.61 -18.75
CA ILE A 39 -4.39 -15.70 -17.54
C ILE A 39 -5.46 -16.81 -17.59
N THR A 40 -5.47 -17.64 -18.62
CA THR A 40 -6.45 -18.73 -18.79
C THR A 40 -6.03 -19.98 -18.02
N ASN A 41 -6.93 -20.56 -17.22
CA ASN A 41 -6.71 -21.80 -16.45
C ASN A 41 -5.39 -21.79 -15.64
N LEU A 42 -5.25 -20.79 -14.77
CA LEU A 42 -4.05 -20.61 -13.96
C LEU A 42 -3.98 -21.60 -12.79
N ASP A 43 -2.82 -22.25 -12.66
CA ASP A 43 -2.44 -22.97 -11.44
C ASP A 43 -2.14 -22.01 -10.28
N PHE A 44 -2.29 -22.50 -9.05
CA PHE A 44 -2.05 -21.72 -7.83
C PHE A 44 -0.67 -21.03 -7.81
N SER A 45 0.39 -21.72 -8.22
CA SER A 45 1.75 -21.15 -8.22
C SER A 45 1.90 -19.99 -9.20
N MET A 46 1.21 -20.03 -10.34
CA MET A 46 1.31 -18.99 -11.35
C MET A 46 0.45 -17.77 -10.97
N ALA A 47 -0.74 -18.01 -10.41
CA ALA A 47 -1.56 -16.96 -9.81
C ALA A 47 -0.84 -16.26 -8.64
N ALA A 48 -0.18 -17.03 -7.77
CA ALA A 48 0.63 -16.48 -6.67
C ALA A 48 1.76 -15.60 -7.20
N LYS A 49 2.46 -16.03 -8.24
CA LYS A 49 3.53 -15.24 -8.87
C LYS A 49 3.00 -13.92 -9.43
N ILE A 50 1.90 -13.94 -10.19
CA ILE A 50 1.31 -12.73 -10.77
C ILE A 50 0.90 -11.76 -9.66
N CYS A 51 0.24 -12.25 -8.61
CA CYS A 51 -0.20 -11.40 -7.52
C CYS A 51 0.96 -10.85 -6.68
N GLU A 52 1.95 -11.67 -6.33
CA GLU A 52 3.08 -11.21 -5.52
C GLU A 52 4.05 -10.31 -6.29
N GLN A 53 4.18 -10.46 -7.61
CA GLN A 53 5.08 -9.64 -8.43
C GLN A 53 4.42 -8.35 -8.94
N PHE A 54 3.13 -8.35 -9.24
CA PHE A 54 2.47 -7.18 -9.85
C PHE A 54 1.46 -6.53 -8.93
N THR A 55 0.54 -7.32 -8.35
CA THR A 55 -0.53 -6.77 -7.50
C THR A 55 0.02 -6.14 -6.22
N VAL A 56 1.16 -6.62 -5.71
CA VAL A 56 1.83 -6.06 -4.52
C VAL A 56 2.25 -4.59 -4.69
N MET A 57 2.57 -4.15 -5.90
CA MET A 57 2.95 -2.75 -6.18
C MET A 57 1.81 -1.75 -5.93
N ILE A 58 0.56 -2.20 -5.95
CA ILE A 58 -0.61 -1.38 -5.61
C ILE A 58 -0.49 -0.82 -4.20
N GLY A 59 0.10 -1.60 -3.28
CA GLY A 59 0.36 -1.14 -1.92
C GLY A 59 1.23 0.11 -1.88
N VAL A 60 2.29 0.15 -2.70
CA VAL A 60 3.20 1.31 -2.81
C VAL A 60 2.48 2.51 -3.43
N VAL A 61 1.79 2.30 -4.56
CA VAL A 61 1.08 3.37 -5.30
C VAL A 61 0.00 4.04 -4.45
N ILE A 62 -0.68 3.29 -3.58
CA ILE A 62 -1.76 3.82 -2.76
C ILE A 62 -1.27 4.39 -1.42
N LEU A 63 -0.32 3.73 -0.74
CA LEU A 63 0.13 4.15 0.61
C LEU A 63 1.15 5.28 0.60
N VAL A 64 2.16 5.26 -0.29
CA VAL A 64 3.24 6.25 -0.29
C VAL A 64 2.76 7.70 -0.41
N PRO A 65 1.82 8.05 -1.32
CA PRO A 65 1.40 9.43 -1.49
C PRO A 65 0.40 9.92 -0.44
N ILE A 66 0.10 9.17 0.63
CA ILE A 66 -0.87 9.59 1.65
C ILE A 66 -0.49 10.92 2.33
N PHE A 67 0.81 11.20 2.43
CA PHE A 67 1.34 12.45 3.02
C PHE A 67 1.46 13.62 2.03
N THR A 68 1.38 13.37 0.71
CA THR A 68 1.49 14.40 -0.35
C THR A 68 0.62 15.65 -0.17
N PRO A 69 -0.68 15.57 0.25
CA PRO A 69 -1.57 16.71 0.14
C PRO A 69 -1.32 17.82 1.19
N GLU A 70 -0.41 17.58 2.13
CA GLU A 70 -0.09 18.47 3.26
C GLU A 70 1.40 18.91 3.27
N GLU A 71 2.20 18.45 2.31
CA GLU A 71 3.59 18.91 2.12
C GLU A 71 3.68 20.29 1.44
N ASP A 72 2.59 20.76 0.82
CA ASP A 72 2.52 22.13 0.28
C ASP A 72 2.50 23.14 1.43
N ARG A 73 3.58 23.95 1.55
CA ARG A 73 3.75 24.91 2.65
C ARG A 73 2.54 25.83 2.86
N ASN A 74 1.91 26.27 1.77
CA ASN A 74 0.72 27.12 1.80
C ASN A 74 -0.50 26.41 2.44
N ILE A 75 -0.64 25.10 2.23
CA ILE A 75 -1.74 24.30 2.79
C ILE A 75 -1.46 23.97 4.26
N LYS A 76 -0.20 23.66 4.60
CA LYS A 76 0.24 23.35 5.98
C LYS A 76 0.00 24.53 6.93
N GLU A 77 0.30 25.75 6.49
CA GLU A 77 0.06 26.98 7.26
C GLU A 77 -1.44 27.27 7.43
N THR A 78 -2.25 27.02 6.39
CA THR A 78 -3.71 27.22 6.44
C THR A 78 -4.40 26.18 7.33
N ILE A 79 -3.90 24.94 7.36
CA ILE A 79 -4.41 23.87 8.23
C ILE A 79 -3.99 24.10 9.68
N ASN A 80 -2.74 24.50 9.95
CA ASN A 80 -2.30 24.84 11.32
C ASN A 80 -3.06 26.06 11.88
N ALA A 81 -3.51 26.98 11.02
CA ALA A 81 -4.39 28.08 11.43
C ALA A 81 -5.82 27.62 11.81
N LYS A 82 -6.23 26.42 11.39
CA LYS A 82 -7.47 25.78 11.83
C LYS A 82 -7.15 24.78 12.95
N ALA A 83 -7.81 24.90 14.10
CA ALA A 83 -7.66 23.99 15.24
C ALA A 83 -8.25 22.58 14.97
N ILE A 84 -7.75 21.87 13.97
CA ILE A 84 -8.07 20.49 13.63
C ILE A 84 -6.79 19.69 13.79
N SER A 85 -6.81 18.65 14.62
CA SER A 85 -5.67 17.76 14.82
C SER A 85 -5.35 16.99 13.51
N PRO A 86 -4.22 17.27 12.83
CA PRO A 86 -3.89 16.66 11.55
C PRO A 86 -3.78 15.12 11.64
N MET A 87 -3.36 14.61 12.80
CA MET A 87 -3.22 13.17 13.09
C MET A 87 -4.48 12.35 12.80
N PHE A 88 -5.66 12.85 13.17
CA PHE A 88 -6.92 12.11 12.95
C PHE A 88 -7.28 11.98 11.47
N VAL A 89 -6.92 12.98 10.68
CA VAL A 89 -7.12 12.94 9.22
C VAL A 89 -6.26 11.84 8.62
N TYR A 90 -5.00 11.74 9.01
CA TYR A 90 -4.08 10.70 8.51
C TYR A 90 -4.53 9.28 8.84
N ILE A 91 -5.00 9.03 10.07
CA ILE A 91 -5.50 7.71 10.46
C ILE A 91 -6.68 7.30 9.56
N ILE A 92 -7.64 8.21 9.33
CA ILE A 92 -8.77 7.95 8.45
C ILE A 92 -8.29 7.67 7.01
N ARG A 93 -7.29 8.42 6.51
CA ARG A 93 -6.73 8.20 5.17
C ARG A 93 -6.06 6.83 5.03
N ILE A 94 -5.27 6.42 6.02
CA ILE A 94 -4.63 5.10 6.03
C ILE A 94 -5.68 3.99 6.06
N LEU A 95 -6.73 4.13 6.88
CA LEU A 95 -7.82 3.14 6.91
C LEU A 95 -8.53 3.02 5.55
N ILE A 96 -8.83 4.13 4.89
CA ILE A 96 -9.42 4.14 3.54
C ILE A 96 -8.47 3.49 2.53
N ALA A 97 -7.16 3.79 2.59
CA ALA A 97 -6.15 3.18 1.73
C ALA A 97 -6.10 1.66 1.88
N VAL A 98 -6.08 1.17 3.12
CA VAL A 98 -6.04 -0.27 3.43
C VAL A 98 -7.28 -0.98 2.89
N ILE A 99 -8.47 -0.39 3.08
CA ILE A 99 -9.73 -0.93 2.55
C ILE A 99 -9.71 -0.99 1.01
N LEU A 100 -9.14 0.03 0.35
CA LEU A 100 -9.03 0.06 -1.09
C LEU A 100 -8.02 -0.97 -1.63
N ILE A 101 -6.87 -1.14 -0.96
CA ILE A 101 -5.89 -2.16 -1.33
C ILE A 101 -6.51 -3.56 -1.26
N ILE A 102 -7.18 -3.91 -0.15
CA ILE A 102 -7.81 -5.23 -0.02
C ILE A 102 -8.95 -5.42 -1.03
N SER A 103 -9.72 -4.37 -1.32
CA SER A 103 -10.81 -4.42 -2.30
C SER A 103 -10.28 -4.65 -3.73
N LEU A 104 -9.22 -3.94 -4.13
CA LEU A 104 -8.60 -4.10 -5.45
C LEU A 104 -7.95 -5.49 -5.62
N ILE A 105 -7.25 -5.97 -4.58
CA ILE A 105 -6.67 -7.32 -4.58
C ILE A 105 -7.79 -8.36 -4.70
N ALA A 106 -8.86 -8.25 -3.90
CA ALA A 106 -9.97 -9.18 -3.95
C ALA A 106 -10.65 -9.17 -5.33
N LEU A 107 -10.90 -8.00 -5.91
CA LEU A 107 -11.50 -7.88 -7.24
C LEU A 107 -10.62 -8.56 -8.29
N PHE A 108 -9.31 -8.32 -8.26
CA PHE A 108 -8.37 -8.95 -9.20
C PHE A 108 -8.34 -10.47 -9.06
N VAL A 109 -8.29 -11.01 -7.84
CA VAL A 109 -8.30 -12.46 -7.61
C VAL A 109 -9.61 -13.11 -8.07
N ASN A 110 -10.75 -12.45 -7.87
CA ASN A 110 -12.04 -12.94 -8.38
C ASN A 110 -12.08 -12.99 -9.91
N ILE A 111 -11.49 -12.00 -10.59
CA ILE A 111 -11.32 -12.02 -12.06
C ILE A 111 -10.49 -13.25 -12.48
N LEU A 112 -9.38 -13.54 -11.80
CA LEU A 112 -8.55 -14.71 -12.12
C LEU A 112 -9.30 -16.04 -11.94
N ILE A 113 -10.19 -16.15 -10.94
CA ILE A 113 -11.02 -17.34 -10.72
C ILE A 113 -12.07 -17.47 -11.83
N TYR A 114 -12.72 -16.36 -12.21
CA TYR A 114 -13.68 -16.35 -13.31
C TYR A 114 -13.06 -16.79 -14.64
N LEU A 115 -11.77 -16.51 -14.85
CA LEU A 115 -10.98 -16.92 -16.02
C LEU A 115 -10.49 -18.38 -15.97
N GLY A 116 -10.97 -19.18 -15.01
CA GLY A 116 -10.67 -20.62 -14.90
C GLY A 116 -9.65 -20.98 -13.84
N GLY A 117 -9.32 -20.09 -12.89
CA GLY A 117 -8.44 -20.40 -11.77
C GLY A 117 -9.09 -21.36 -10.75
N THR A 118 -8.44 -22.47 -10.44
CA THR A 118 -8.95 -23.53 -9.54
C THR A 118 -8.46 -23.42 -8.09
N PHE A 119 -7.90 -22.27 -7.71
CA PHE A 119 -7.22 -22.07 -6.43
C PHE A 119 -8.08 -21.41 -5.33
N THR A 120 -7.65 -21.57 -4.08
CA THR A 120 -8.31 -20.99 -2.90
C THR A 120 -8.13 -19.46 -2.85
N SER A 121 -9.22 -18.72 -3.07
CA SER A 121 -9.23 -17.24 -3.12
C SER A 121 -8.66 -16.58 -1.86
N GLY A 122 -9.10 -17.00 -0.67
CA GLY A 122 -8.72 -16.38 0.60
C GLY A 122 -7.21 -16.47 0.89
N ARG A 123 -6.57 -17.58 0.49
CA ARG A 123 -5.14 -17.83 0.66
C ARG A 123 -4.31 -16.74 -0.03
N LEU A 124 -4.71 -16.47 -1.27
CA LEU A 124 -3.99 -15.62 -2.21
C LEU A 124 -4.25 -14.14 -1.92
N ILE A 125 -5.49 -13.77 -1.57
CA ILE A 125 -5.86 -12.42 -1.16
C ILE A 125 -5.08 -12.01 0.09
N MET A 126 -5.16 -12.81 1.17
CA MET A 126 -4.52 -12.46 2.44
C MET A 126 -3.00 -12.37 2.30
N GLY A 127 -2.42 -13.29 1.55
CA GLY A 127 -0.98 -13.27 1.35
C GLY A 127 -0.51 -12.09 0.52
N THR A 128 -1.19 -11.78 -0.58
CA THR A 128 -0.85 -10.63 -1.44
C THR A 128 -1.03 -9.32 -0.69
N PHE A 129 -2.09 -9.24 0.13
CA PHE A 129 -2.37 -8.10 0.99
C PHE A 129 -1.25 -7.84 2.00
N ALA A 130 -0.74 -8.88 2.68
CA ALA A 130 0.37 -8.73 3.62
C ALA A 130 1.64 -8.17 2.94
N SER A 131 2.00 -8.71 1.77
CA SER A 131 3.15 -8.24 1.00
C SER A 131 2.96 -6.80 0.48
N ALA A 132 1.75 -6.45 0.01
CA ALA A 132 1.39 -5.11 -0.46
C ALA A 132 1.45 -4.08 0.67
N LEU A 133 0.90 -4.42 1.84
CA LEU A 133 0.93 -3.57 3.03
C LEU A 133 2.36 -3.32 3.51
N PHE A 134 3.21 -4.34 3.50
CA PHE A 134 4.59 -4.18 3.94
C PHE A 134 5.38 -3.23 3.04
N LEU A 135 5.33 -3.41 1.72
CA LEU A 135 5.99 -2.53 0.76
C LEU A 135 5.42 -1.11 0.80
N GLY A 136 4.10 -0.96 0.88
CA GLY A 136 3.45 0.34 1.02
C GLY A 136 3.81 1.02 2.34
N GLY A 137 3.85 0.28 3.45
CA GLY A 137 4.24 0.76 4.77
C GLY A 137 5.71 1.20 4.83
N LEU A 138 6.62 0.46 4.19
CA LEU A 138 8.03 0.85 4.06
C LEU A 138 8.16 2.20 3.35
N GLY A 139 7.48 2.37 2.22
CA GLY A 139 7.56 3.60 1.44
C GLY A 139 6.95 4.78 2.17
N LEU A 140 5.82 4.55 2.84
CA LEU A 140 5.13 5.54 3.67
C LEU A 140 6.01 5.98 4.86
N PHE A 141 6.72 5.05 5.52
CA PHE A 141 7.65 5.37 6.60
C PHE A 141 8.82 6.24 6.10
N ILE A 142 9.44 5.85 4.99
CA ILE A 142 10.54 6.63 4.40
C ILE A 142 10.07 8.02 3.97
N ALA A 143 8.92 8.11 3.30
CA ALA A 143 8.33 9.39 2.91
C ALA A 143 8.13 10.31 4.13
N SER A 144 7.62 9.76 5.24
CA SER A 144 7.43 10.53 6.48
C SER A 144 8.75 11.01 7.11
N LEU A 145 9.83 10.22 6.96
CA LEU A 145 11.15 10.55 7.48
C LEU A 145 11.78 11.67 6.64
N THR A 146 11.75 11.53 5.31
CA THR A 146 12.47 12.40 4.37
C THR A 146 11.68 13.62 3.90
N GLU A 147 10.37 13.70 4.19
CA GLU A 147 9.48 14.76 3.65
C GLU A 147 9.62 14.87 2.12
N ASN A 148 9.79 13.71 1.49
CA ASN A 148 9.98 13.59 0.06
C ASN A 148 9.37 12.29 -0.44
N ILE A 149 8.28 12.45 -1.18
CA ILE A 149 7.47 11.37 -1.74
C ILE A 149 8.27 10.53 -2.74
N SER A 150 9.16 11.14 -3.52
CA SER A 150 9.96 10.44 -4.52
C SER A 150 10.86 9.39 -3.87
N ILE A 151 11.51 9.73 -2.75
CA ILE A 151 12.34 8.78 -1.99
C ILE A 151 11.46 7.67 -1.38
N GLY A 152 10.26 8.02 -0.92
CA GLY A 152 9.26 7.08 -0.45
C GLY A 152 8.83 6.04 -1.50
N TYR A 153 8.82 6.38 -2.79
CA TYR A 153 8.58 5.42 -3.87
C TYR A 153 9.80 4.56 -4.20
N MET A 154 11.00 5.15 -4.16
CA MET A 154 12.23 4.46 -4.56
C MET A 154 12.60 3.32 -3.61
N ILE A 155 12.51 3.52 -2.29
CA ILE A 155 12.95 2.50 -1.32
C ILE A 155 12.15 1.18 -1.43
N PRO A 156 10.81 1.17 -1.51
CA PRO A 156 10.04 -0.04 -1.77
C PRO A 156 10.42 -0.73 -3.08
N ILE A 157 10.68 0.04 -4.14
CA ILE A 157 11.10 -0.52 -5.43
C ILE A 157 12.47 -1.19 -5.30
N VAL A 158 13.43 -0.55 -4.62
CA VAL A 158 14.75 -1.13 -4.35
C VAL A 158 14.61 -2.43 -3.55
N TYR A 159 13.79 -2.44 -2.50
CA TYR A 159 13.52 -3.64 -1.70
C TYR A 159 12.92 -4.76 -2.57
N PHE A 160 11.93 -4.43 -3.41
CA PHE A 160 11.29 -5.38 -4.31
C PHE A 160 12.28 -6.00 -5.30
N VAL A 161 13.11 -5.18 -5.96
CA VAL A 161 14.15 -5.66 -6.90
C VAL A 161 15.17 -6.51 -6.17
N PHE A 162 15.62 -6.09 -4.99
CA PHE A 162 16.55 -6.86 -4.16
C PHE A 162 15.99 -8.23 -3.79
N ASP A 163 14.70 -8.31 -3.46
CA ASP A 163 14.04 -9.55 -3.08
C ASP A 163 13.91 -10.53 -4.26
N ILE A 164 13.65 -10.01 -5.47
CA ILE A 164 13.66 -10.79 -6.71
C ILE A 164 15.06 -11.34 -7.00
N MET A 165 16.09 -10.48 -6.97
CA MET A 165 17.48 -10.86 -7.30
C MET A 165 18.02 -11.90 -6.32
N THR A 166 17.67 -11.75 -5.05
CA THR A 166 18.16 -12.60 -3.96
C THR A 166 17.35 -13.88 -3.79
N LYS A 167 16.15 -13.96 -4.41
CA LYS A 167 15.17 -15.06 -4.23
C LYS A 167 14.95 -15.41 -2.76
N GLY A 168 14.98 -14.42 -1.86
CA GLY A 168 14.75 -14.61 -0.43
C GLY A 168 15.90 -15.16 0.40
N LYS A 169 17.09 -15.36 -0.20
CA LYS A 169 18.29 -15.85 0.50
C LYS A 169 18.69 -15.02 1.72
N TYR A 170 18.51 -13.69 1.68
CA TYR A 170 18.81 -12.77 2.79
C TYR A 170 17.56 -12.30 3.54
N THR A 171 16.41 -12.30 2.87
CA THR A 171 15.15 -11.77 3.40
C THR A 171 14.43 -12.75 4.33
N LYS A 172 14.73 -14.06 4.25
CA LYS A 172 14.23 -15.16 5.11
C LYS A 172 12.75 -14.94 5.53
N ASN A 173 12.52 -14.40 6.73
CA ASN A 173 11.18 -14.22 7.30
C ASN A 173 10.37 -13.06 6.70
N LEU A 174 11.00 -12.14 5.95
CA LEU A 174 10.40 -10.99 5.26
C LEU A 174 10.37 -11.18 3.73
N PHE A 175 10.38 -12.42 3.27
CA PHE A 175 10.34 -12.72 1.85
C PHE A 175 8.96 -12.41 1.25
N LEU A 176 8.90 -11.58 0.21
CA LEU A 176 7.65 -11.09 -0.36
C LEU A 176 6.92 -12.17 -1.16
N PHE A 177 7.68 -13.07 -1.80
CA PHE A 177 7.18 -14.07 -2.75
C PHE A 177 6.94 -15.45 -2.10
N SER A 178 6.53 -15.48 -0.83
CA SER A 178 6.42 -16.72 -0.06
C SER A 178 5.25 -17.62 -0.53
N LEU A 179 4.20 -17.07 -1.17
CA LEU A 179 3.10 -17.89 -1.72
C LEU A 179 3.59 -18.79 -2.87
N MET A 180 4.58 -18.36 -3.66
CA MET A 180 5.19 -19.22 -4.69
C MET A 180 5.78 -20.51 -4.09
N ASN A 181 6.26 -20.46 -2.85
CA ASN A 181 6.81 -21.60 -2.12
C ASN A 181 5.78 -22.28 -1.19
N ASN A 182 4.50 -21.91 -1.31
CA ASN A 182 3.38 -22.42 -0.53
C ASN A 182 3.48 -22.20 1.00
N SER A 183 4.43 -21.37 1.45
CA SER A 183 4.68 -21.07 2.86
C SER A 183 3.98 -19.78 3.31
N PHE A 184 3.36 -19.87 4.49
CA PHE A 184 2.56 -18.80 5.06
C PHE A 184 3.16 -18.12 6.28
N LYS A 185 4.20 -18.71 6.87
CA LYS A 185 4.77 -18.22 8.13
C LYS A 185 5.36 -16.82 7.94
N GLU A 186 6.03 -16.60 6.82
CA GLU A 186 6.66 -15.33 6.42
C GLU A 186 5.64 -14.20 6.28
N LYS A 187 4.40 -14.52 5.92
CA LYS A 187 3.33 -13.53 5.70
C LYS A 187 2.83 -12.90 6.98
N TYR A 188 2.80 -13.66 8.07
CA TYR A 188 2.48 -13.11 9.38
C TYR A 188 3.56 -12.13 9.84
N TYR A 189 4.83 -12.43 9.61
CA TYR A 189 5.93 -11.51 9.90
C TYR A 189 5.87 -10.24 9.05
N LEU A 190 5.56 -10.36 7.76
CA LEU A 190 5.35 -9.21 6.87
C LEU A 190 4.21 -8.31 7.35
N LEU A 191 3.09 -8.90 7.78
CA LEU A 191 1.93 -8.13 8.28
C LEU A 191 2.28 -7.40 9.58
N ILE A 192 2.94 -8.08 10.53
CA ILE A 192 3.42 -7.46 11.77
C ILE A 192 4.37 -6.30 11.45
N ALA A 193 5.35 -6.53 10.56
CA ALA A 193 6.30 -5.50 10.17
C ALA A 193 5.61 -4.30 9.48
N ALA A 194 4.61 -4.55 8.63
CA ALA A 194 3.82 -3.49 7.99
C ALA A 194 3.10 -2.61 9.02
N VAL A 195 2.45 -3.23 10.02
CA VAL A 195 1.76 -2.50 11.09
C VAL A 195 2.74 -1.67 11.90
N VAL A 196 3.91 -2.23 12.25
CA VAL A 196 4.96 -1.50 12.97
C VAL A 196 5.44 -0.28 12.17
N LEU A 197 5.69 -0.45 10.86
CA LEU A 197 6.12 0.65 9.98
C LEU A 197 5.08 1.77 9.88
N ILE A 198 3.80 1.41 9.77
CA ILE A 198 2.71 2.38 9.75
C ILE A 198 2.63 3.13 11.08
N ILE A 199 2.73 2.44 12.22
CA ILE A 199 2.75 3.09 13.53
C ILE A 199 3.96 4.03 13.67
N LEU A 200 5.14 3.60 13.25
CA LEU A 200 6.35 4.41 13.29
C LEU A 200 6.22 5.67 12.43
N SER A 201 5.61 5.56 11.24
CA SER A 201 5.38 6.72 10.38
C SER A 201 4.47 7.77 11.01
N LEU A 202 3.42 7.32 11.71
CA LEU A 202 2.51 8.16 12.46
C LEU A 202 3.21 8.84 13.65
N LEU A 203 4.10 8.12 14.34
CA LEU A 203 4.91 8.69 15.42
C LEU A 203 5.89 9.74 14.91
N VAL A 204 6.58 9.48 13.79
CA VAL A 204 7.48 10.46 13.15
C VAL A 204 6.72 11.72 12.78
N TYR A 205 5.53 11.57 12.20
CA TYR A 205 4.66 12.69 11.88
C TYR A 205 4.26 13.49 13.13
N TRP A 206 3.85 12.82 14.20
CA TRP A 206 3.45 13.45 15.45
C TRP A 206 4.60 14.24 16.11
N VAL A 207 5.80 13.65 16.19
CA VAL A 207 6.99 14.31 16.77
C VAL A 207 7.37 15.56 15.98
N LYS A 208 7.29 15.51 14.64
CA LYS A 208 7.58 16.66 13.78
C LYS A 208 6.56 17.78 13.97
N ASN A 209 5.28 17.44 14.07
CA ASN A 209 4.22 18.43 14.25
C ASN A 209 4.12 18.99 15.69
N SER A 210 4.73 18.34 16.68
CA SER A 210 4.83 18.86 18.06
C SER A 210 6.01 19.82 18.25
N LYS A 211 6.95 19.88 17.30
CA LYS A 211 8.14 20.76 17.36
C LYS A 211 8.01 22.03 16.52
N ALA A 212 6.89 22.20 15.80
CA ALA A 212 6.54 23.39 15.03
C ALA A 212 5.50 24.21 15.80
#